data_AF-A0AAV7M9M0-F1
#
_entry.id   AF-A0AAV7M9M0-F1
#
_cell.length_a   1.000
_cell.length_b   1.000
_cell.length_c   1.000
_cell.angle_alpha   90.00
_cell.angle_beta   90.00
_cell.angle_gamma   90.00
#
_symmetry.space_group_name_H-M   'P 1'
#
loop_
_entity.id
_entity.type
_entity.pdbx_description
1 polymer ?
#
loop_
_entity_poly.entity_id
_entity_poly.type
_entity_poly.pdbx_seq_one_letter_code
_entity_poly.pdbx_strand_id
1 'polypeptide(L)' 'RVVVPQEFREFILTLAHDIPLAGHLGQTKTWERLVNHFYWPNMSQKVKEFCV' A
#
# COMPACT_ATOMS: atom_id res chain seq x y z
N ARG A 1 1.51 -10.75 -9.67
CA ARG A 1 2.27 -9.72 -8.94
C ARG A 1 3.06 -8.89 -9.94
N VAL A 2 2.97 -7.56 -9.85
CA VAL A 2 3.66 -6.60 -10.73
C VAL A 2 4.75 -5.88 -9.92
N VAL A 3 5.94 -5.74 -10.49
CA VAL A 3 7.02 -4.95 -9.89
C VAL A 3 6.75 -3.48 -10.16
N VAL A 4 6.71 -2.67 -9.11
CA VAL A 4 6.32 -1.25 -9.21
C VAL A 4 7.58 -0.36 -9.28
N PRO A 5 7.76 0.40 -10.38
CA PRO A 5 8.78 1.46 -10.46
C PRO A 5 8.64 2.49 -9.35
N GLN A 6 9.73 3.15 -8.98
CA GLN A 6 9.74 4.02 -7.81
C GLN A 6 8.73 5.18 -7.93
N GLU A 7 8.57 5.74 -9.12
CA GLU A 7 7.65 6.86 -9.38
C GLU A 7 6.16 6.53 -9.13
N PHE A 8 5.77 5.25 -9.14
CA PHE A 8 4.36 4.84 -8.98
C PHE A 8 4.03 4.34 -7.57
N ARG A 9 5.02 4.11 -6.70
CA ARG A 9 4.78 3.49 -5.39
C ARG A 9 3.89 4.32 -4.49
N GLU A 10 4.10 5.64 -4.47
CA GLU A 10 3.31 6.57 -3.66
C GLU A 10 1.86 6.63 -4.13
N PHE A 11 1.65 6.77 -5.45
CA PHE A 11 0.31 6.73 -6.04
C PHE A 11 -0.46 5.46 -5.66
N ILE A 12 0.20 4.31 -5.76
CA ILE A 12 -0.41 3.02 -5.42
C ILE A 12 -0.68 2.90 -3.91
N LEU A 13 0.19 3.43 -3.05
CA LEU A 13 -0.02 3.49 -1.60
C LEU A 13 -1.26 4.33 -1.25
N THR A 14 -1.38 5.53 -1.82
CA THR A 14 -2.55 6.40 -1.65
C THR A 14 -3.83 5.71 -2.12
N LEU A 15 -3.81 5.10 -3.31
CA LEU A 15 -4.97 4.38 -3.84
C LEU A 15 -5.41 3.22 -2.94
N ALA A 16 -4.46 2.50 -2.35
CA ALA A 16 -4.75 1.38 -1.46
C ALA A 16 -5.23 1.85 -0.07
N HIS A 17 -4.84 3.05 0.36
CA HIS A 17 -5.19 3.64 1.66
C HIS A 17 -6.55 4.37 1.63
N ASP A 18 -6.78 5.22 0.64
CA ASP A 18 -7.90 6.17 0.57
C ASP A 18 -9.19 5.54 0.05
N ILE A 19 -9.66 4.51 0.75
CA ILE A 19 -10.95 3.88 0.48
C ILE A 19 -11.96 4.35 1.55
N PRO A 20 -12.98 5.16 1.19
CA PRO A 20 -13.89 5.85 2.14
C PRO A 20 -14.59 4.94 3.17
N LEU A 21 -14.72 3.65 2.88
CA LEU A 21 -15.41 2.66 3.72
C LEU A 21 -14.47 1.76 4.55
N ALA A 22 -13.17 2.06 4.62
CA ALA A 22 -12.21 1.11 5.20
C ALA A 22 -12.15 1.07 6.75
N GLY A 23 -12.64 2.09 7.47
CA GLY A 23 -12.49 2.19 8.94
C GLY A 23 -11.03 2.40 9.40
N HIS A 24 -10.76 2.46 10.71
CA HIS A 24 -9.43 2.71 11.33
C HIS A 24 -8.41 1.55 11.19
N LEU A 25 -8.49 0.75 10.14
CA LEU A 25 -7.61 -0.40 9.89
C LEU A 25 -6.62 -0.13 8.74
N GLY A 26 -6.16 1.13 8.62
CA GLY A 26 -5.41 1.66 7.48
C GLY A 26 -4.22 0.78 7.07
N GLN A 27 -3.32 0.45 8.00
CA GLN A 27 -2.11 -0.30 7.69
C GLN A 27 -2.36 -1.74 7.22
N THR A 28 -3.14 -2.53 7.99
CA THR A 28 -3.40 -3.94 7.66
C THR A 28 -4.17 -4.06 6.35
N LYS A 29 -5.22 -3.27 6.15
CA LYS A 29 -6.00 -3.31 4.90
C LYS A 29 -5.20 -2.81 3.71
N THR A 30 -4.37 -1.77 3.88
CA THR A 30 -3.46 -1.31 2.82
C THR A 30 -2.48 -2.42 2.43
N TRP A 31 -1.89 -3.11 3.40
CA TRP A 31 -1.00 -4.24 3.12
C TRP A 31 -1.69 -5.38 2.37
N GLU A 32 -2.86 -5.83 2.82
CA GLU A 32 -3.63 -6.91 2.20
C GLU A 32 -4.02 -6.59 0.75
N ARG A 33 -4.39 -5.33 0.48
CA ARG A 33 -4.70 -4.85 -0.87
C ARG A 33 -3.47 -4.84 -1.78
N LEU A 34 -2.28 -4.56 -1.24
CA LEU A 34 -1.07 -4.43 -2.05
C LEU A 34 -0.40 -5.79 -2.31
N VAL A 35 -0.24 -6.63 -1.29
CA VAL A 35 0.61 -7.84 -1.34
C VAL A 35 0.14 -8.90 -2.36
N ASN A 36 -1.15 -8.89 -2.69
CA ASN A 36 -1.74 -9.79 -3.66
C ASN A 36 -1.44 -9.37 -5.12
N HIS A 37 -1.25 -8.07 -5.37
CA HIS A 37 -1.17 -7.51 -6.73
C HIS A 37 0.22 -6.94 -7.07
N PHE A 38 0.93 -6.38 -6.10
CA PHE A 38 2.16 -5.61 -6.31
C PHE A 38 3.34 -6.13 -5.51
N TYR A 39 4.54 -5.72 -5.93
CA TYR A 39 5.78 -5.98 -5.23
C TYR A 39 6.79 -4.85 -5.46
N TRP A 40 7.51 -4.48 -4.41
CA TRP A 40 8.78 -3.76 -4.46
C TRP A 40 9.59 -4.04 -3.20
N PRO A 41 10.93 -3.83 -3.21
CA PRO A 41 11.75 -4.02 -2.02
C PRO A 41 11.25 -3.18 -0.84
N ASN A 42 11.20 -3.78 0.35
CA ASN A 42 10.77 -3.12 1.59
C ASN A 42 9.31 -2.59 1.58
N MET A 43 8.43 -3.18 0.77
CA MET A 43 7.03 -2.77 0.66
C MET A 43 6.29 -2.74 2.01
N SER A 44 6.50 -3.73 2.88
CA SER A 44 5.85 -3.77 4.20
C SER A 44 6.29 -2.61 5.09
N GLN A 45 7.56 -2.23 5.06
CA GLN A 45 8.07 -1.07 5.78
C GLN A 45 7.47 0.23 5.21
N LYS A 46 7.35 0.34 3.88
CA LYS A 46 6.75 1.52 3.23
C LYS A 46 5.27 1.68 3.57
N VAL A 47 4.51 0.59 3.64
CA VAL A 47 3.11 0.62 4.10
C VAL A 47 3.03 1.08 5.55
N LYS A 48 3.95 0.64 6.42
CA LYS A 48 4.01 1.07 7.81
C LYS A 48 4.31 2.55 7.96
N GLU A 49 5.28 3.06 7.20
CA GLU A 49 5.67 4.48 7.18
C GLU A 49 4.58 5.40 6.62
N PHE A 50 3.72 4.89 5.73
CA PHE A 50 2.67 5.68 5.09
C PHE A 50 1.39 5.82 5.93
N CYS A 51 0.96 4.76 6.64
CA CYS A 51 -0.34 4.70 7.31
C CYS A 51 -0.32 5.23 8.77
N VAL A 52 0.41 6.31 9.05
CA VAL A 52 0.59 6.90 10.40
C VAL A 52 -0.66 7.64 10.85
#